data_AF-A0A165B1E0-F1
#
_entry.id   AF-A0A165B1E0-F1
#
_cell.length_a   1.000
_cell.length_b   1.000
_cell.length_c   1.000
_cell.angle_alpha   90.00
_cell.angle_beta   90.00
_cell.angle_gamma   90.00
#
_symmetry.space_group_name_H-M   'P 1'
#
loop_
_entity.id
_entity.type
_entity.pdbx_description
1 polymer ?
#
loop_
_entity_poly.entity_id
_entity_poly.type
_entity_poly.pdbx_seq_one_letter_code
_entity_poly.pdbx_strand_id
1 'polypeptide(L)'
;MPSWKPITMVPWLALLAGVCAGLGWLALRPFIVTTLVPQLSGRGPALANFEPMVLRAGPDDNSSGGSLTAAGIKADLSFRAKPDGYGGQQKQPVLRLWSADSGDDTPISLLTDTPLLEYMGLPSTMINALVQMVEFDVDNSSPEVLLSQYTGGAHCCALVTIFRENGQGEWQAIDAGAFDGDIFAATEPVPGHGYLLATVDNRFLYRFSSYTGSSAPLQFLALQGEKVVDVGHQPHLRPLFEKDAQRQAQILDNNRGGEVNGLLAGYAASHARAGRIEEAWPVVLQRHDPDSQWGLEYCPNEEYHDHGGECGQESRRHPNFPSALAALLREAGYISEDLVLADKPLEPKP
;
A
#
# COMPACT_ATOMS: atom_id res chain seq x y z
N MET A 1 69.79 -24.92 -4.39
CA MET A 1 69.59 -25.77 -5.59
C MET A 1 68.20 -25.49 -6.16
N PRO A 2 67.99 -25.57 -7.48
CA PRO A 2 67.81 -24.34 -8.27
C PRO A 2 66.50 -24.38 -9.10
N SER A 3 66.18 -23.50 -10.07
CA SER A 3 66.92 -22.40 -10.70
C SER A 3 65.96 -21.32 -11.22
N TRP A 4 66.28 -20.04 -10.99
CA TRP A 4 65.93 -18.97 -11.94
C TRP A 4 67.11 -18.80 -12.92
N LYS A 5 66.82 -18.58 -14.21
CA LYS A 5 67.74 -17.89 -15.14
C LYS A 5 66.96 -17.08 -16.20
N PRO A 6 67.29 -15.79 -16.41
CA PRO A 6 66.71 -14.91 -17.43
C PRO A 6 67.64 -14.64 -18.63
N ILE A 7 67.06 -14.36 -19.83
CA ILE A 7 67.70 -14.02 -21.12
C ILE A 7 66.66 -13.21 -21.96
N THR A 8 66.91 -12.12 -22.70
CA THR A 8 68.03 -11.14 -22.83
C THR A 8 67.52 -9.82 -23.47
N MET A 9 68.22 -8.70 -23.20
CA MET A 9 68.64 -7.55 -24.07
C MET A 9 67.83 -7.24 -25.37
N VAL A 10 67.31 -6.03 -25.66
CA VAL A 10 67.99 -4.70 -25.90
C VAL A 10 69.05 -4.77 -27.04
N PRO A 11 69.25 -3.79 -27.98
CA PRO A 11 68.65 -2.44 -28.21
C PRO A 11 68.11 -2.20 -29.65
N TRP A 12 67.80 -0.95 -30.04
CA TRP A 12 68.34 -0.18 -31.21
C TRP A 12 67.59 1.19 -31.25
N LEU A 13 68.20 2.31 -30.82
CA LEU A 13 69.11 3.25 -31.50
C LEU A 13 68.42 4.32 -32.37
N ALA A 14 68.91 5.55 -32.24
CA ALA A 14 68.29 6.81 -32.65
C ALA A 14 68.55 7.22 -34.12
N LEU A 15 68.13 8.45 -34.44
CA LEU A 15 68.36 9.27 -35.63
C LEU A 15 67.40 9.10 -36.81
N LEU A 16 66.50 10.08 -36.96
CA LEU A 16 66.62 11.02 -38.09
C LEU A 16 65.93 12.35 -37.72
N ALA A 17 66.63 13.46 -37.99
CA ALA A 17 66.08 14.81 -37.91
C ALA A 17 65.80 15.31 -39.33
N GLY A 18 64.79 16.17 -39.52
CA GLY A 18 64.66 16.92 -40.77
C GLY A 18 63.25 17.32 -41.18
N VAL A 19 62.86 18.52 -40.76
CA VAL A 19 62.13 19.53 -41.56
C VAL A 19 60.95 19.05 -42.45
N CYS A 20 59.73 19.42 -42.04
CA CYS A 20 58.89 20.30 -42.87
C CYS A 20 57.78 20.94 -42.03
N ALA A 21 57.48 22.22 -42.30
CA ALA A 21 56.49 22.99 -41.55
C ALA A 21 55.06 22.76 -42.07
N GLY A 22 54.06 22.82 -41.19
CA GLY A 22 52.66 22.87 -41.61
C GLY A 22 51.61 22.63 -40.52
N LEU A 23 50.99 23.72 -40.07
CA LEU A 23 49.62 23.79 -39.51
C LEU A 23 49.33 23.14 -38.15
N GLY A 24 48.52 23.84 -37.34
CA GLY A 24 47.72 23.25 -36.27
C GLY A 24 48.15 23.56 -34.83
N TRP A 25 47.69 24.70 -34.29
CA TRP A 25 47.52 24.83 -32.85
C TRP A 25 46.49 23.79 -32.37
N LEU A 26 46.86 22.96 -31.39
CA LEU A 26 45.90 22.22 -30.57
C LEU A 26 46.15 22.56 -29.11
N ALA A 27 45.27 23.39 -28.56
CA ALA A 27 45.26 23.73 -27.15
C ALA A 27 44.87 22.53 -26.28
N LEU A 28 45.48 22.43 -25.10
CA LEU A 28 45.07 21.53 -24.03
C LEU A 28 43.57 21.75 -23.72
N ARG A 29 42.74 20.74 -23.99
CA ARG A 29 41.37 20.69 -23.46
C ARG A 29 41.42 20.08 -22.05
N PRO A 30 40.80 20.71 -21.03
CA PRO A 30 40.64 20.06 -19.74
C PRO A 30 39.67 18.89 -19.86
N PHE A 31 39.92 17.82 -19.10
CA PHE A 31 38.94 16.76 -18.89
C PHE A 31 37.75 17.34 -18.10
N ILE A 32 36.63 17.57 -18.78
CA ILE A 32 35.35 17.79 -18.12
C ILE A 32 34.91 16.43 -17.60
N VAL A 33 35.01 16.23 -16.29
CA VAL A 33 34.31 15.15 -15.60
C VAL A 33 32.83 15.54 -15.59
N THR A 34 32.09 15.07 -16.59
CA THR A 34 30.63 15.19 -16.60
C THR A 34 30.08 14.26 -15.53
N THR A 35 29.97 14.75 -14.30
CA THR A 35 29.05 14.16 -13.33
C THR A 35 27.65 14.25 -13.94
N LEU A 36 27.12 13.11 -14.36
CA LEU A 36 25.69 12.94 -14.61
C LEU A 36 24.97 13.09 -13.27
N VAL A 37 24.73 14.35 -12.92
CA VAL A 37 23.65 14.71 -12.00
C VAL A 37 22.38 14.18 -12.67
N PRO A 38 21.59 13.32 -12.02
CA PRO A 38 20.27 12.98 -12.53
C PRO A 38 19.53 14.29 -12.75
N GLN A 39 18.98 14.52 -13.95
CA GLN A 39 17.96 15.54 -14.07
C GLN A 39 16.77 15.05 -13.23
N LEU A 40 16.68 15.56 -12.00
CA LEU A 40 15.41 15.78 -11.35
C LEU A 40 14.59 16.61 -12.34
N SER A 41 13.71 15.93 -13.06
CA SER A 41 12.73 16.55 -13.96
C SER A 41 11.99 17.59 -13.15
N GLY A 42 12.23 18.86 -13.47
CA GLY A 42 11.83 19.96 -12.60
C GLY A 42 10.32 20.01 -12.46
N ARG A 43 9.84 19.85 -11.22
CA ARG A 43 8.47 20.09 -10.73
C ARG A 43 7.62 20.90 -11.72
N GLY A 44 6.74 20.21 -12.45
CA GLY A 44 5.69 20.89 -13.21
C GLY A 44 4.82 21.69 -12.24
N PRO A 45 4.54 22.98 -12.47
CA PRO A 45 3.74 23.79 -11.54
C PRO A 45 2.27 23.35 -11.42
N ALA A 46 1.85 22.36 -12.23
CA ALA A 46 0.49 21.84 -12.25
C ALA A 46 0.16 20.88 -11.09
N LEU A 47 1.08 20.02 -10.65
CA LEU A 47 0.78 18.98 -9.64
C LEU A 47 0.83 19.47 -8.20
N ALA A 48 1.62 20.52 -7.93
CA ALA A 48 1.80 21.08 -6.59
C ALA A 48 0.51 21.65 -5.95
N ASN A 49 -0.56 21.81 -6.72
CA ASN A 49 -1.91 22.18 -6.26
C ASN A 49 -2.99 21.31 -6.95
N PHE A 50 -2.69 20.02 -7.18
CA PHE A 50 -3.65 19.11 -7.80
C PHE A 50 -4.82 18.81 -6.85
N GLU A 51 -6.02 19.27 -7.22
CA GLU A 51 -7.26 18.96 -6.50
C GLU A 51 -7.76 17.56 -6.91
N PRO A 52 -7.95 16.61 -5.96
CA PRO A 52 -8.39 15.26 -6.32
C PRO A 52 -9.77 15.22 -6.97
N MET A 53 -9.91 14.40 -7.99
CA MET A 53 -11.17 14.17 -8.70
C MET A 53 -11.67 12.76 -8.40
N VAL A 54 -12.98 12.59 -8.18
CA VAL A 54 -13.60 11.30 -7.83
C VAL A 54 -14.80 11.03 -8.73
N LEU A 55 -14.84 9.83 -9.30
CA LEU A 55 -15.97 9.24 -10.00
C LEU A 55 -16.44 8.02 -9.20
N ARG A 56 -17.71 7.97 -8.80
CA ARG A 56 -18.35 6.77 -8.24
C ARG A 56 -19.27 6.16 -9.28
N ALA A 57 -19.21 4.84 -9.43
CA ALA A 57 -20.09 4.05 -10.27
C ALA A 57 -20.78 2.98 -9.40
N GLY A 58 -22.07 3.19 -9.16
CA GLY A 58 -22.96 2.33 -8.39
C GLY A 58 -24.16 1.83 -9.21
N PRO A 59 -25.17 1.23 -8.59
CA PRO A 59 -26.43 0.92 -9.27
C PRO A 59 -27.22 2.20 -9.61
N ASP A 60 -27.16 3.21 -8.73
CA ASP A 60 -27.98 4.43 -8.81
C ASP A 60 -27.27 5.63 -9.46
N ASP A 61 -25.94 5.57 -9.62
CA ASP A 61 -25.11 6.64 -10.21
C ASP A 61 -24.01 6.05 -11.11
N ASN A 62 -23.79 6.63 -12.28
CA ASN A 62 -22.82 6.17 -13.31
C ASN A 62 -22.79 4.65 -13.53
N SER A 63 -23.95 3.98 -13.62
CA SER A 63 -24.07 2.52 -13.72
C SER A 63 -23.53 1.90 -15.03
N SER A 64 -23.23 2.73 -16.03
CA SER A 64 -22.45 2.35 -17.22
C SER A 64 -20.94 2.54 -17.08
N GLY A 65 -20.49 3.20 -16.00
CA GLY A 65 -19.19 3.84 -15.89
C GLY A 65 -19.22 5.31 -16.36
N GLY A 66 -18.05 5.91 -16.50
CA GLY A 66 -17.81 7.31 -16.83
C GLY A 66 -16.31 7.61 -16.88
N SER A 67 -15.91 8.87 -17.11
CA SER A 67 -14.49 9.24 -17.17
C SER A 67 -14.15 10.45 -16.31
N LEU A 68 -12.90 10.51 -15.83
CA LEU A 68 -12.24 11.71 -15.29
C LEU A 68 -11.13 12.14 -16.25
N THR A 69 -10.89 13.44 -16.39
CA THR A 69 -9.74 13.98 -17.15
C THR A 69 -9.04 15.05 -16.32
N ALA A 70 -7.74 14.92 -16.14
CA ALA A 70 -6.91 15.91 -15.46
C ALA A 70 -5.43 15.76 -15.82
N ALA A 71 -4.65 16.84 -15.76
CA ALA A 71 -3.19 16.82 -15.92
C ALA A 71 -2.66 16.07 -17.18
N GLY A 72 -3.41 16.09 -18.29
CA GLY A 72 -3.03 15.40 -19.52
C GLY A 72 -3.35 13.89 -19.54
N ILE A 73 -4.08 13.38 -18.55
CA ILE A 73 -4.52 11.98 -18.46
C ILE A 73 -6.04 11.91 -18.40
N LYS A 74 -6.64 10.96 -19.13
CA LYS A 74 -8.05 10.59 -19.00
C LYS A 74 -8.20 9.17 -18.47
N ALA A 75 -8.86 9.02 -17.33
CA ALA A 75 -9.20 7.76 -16.70
C ALA A 75 -10.66 7.40 -17.04
N ASP A 76 -10.87 6.36 -17.84
CA ASP A 76 -12.17 5.90 -18.32
C ASP A 76 -12.57 4.57 -17.65
N LEU A 77 -13.64 4.59 -16.86
CA LEU A 77 -14.24 3.41 -16.25
C LEU A 77 -15.42 2.93 -17.09
N SER A 78 -15.42 1.65 -17.43
CA SER A 78 -16.49 0.97 -18.15
C SER A 78 -16.81 -0.39 -17.50
N PHE A 79 -17.98 -0.98 -17.76
CA PHE A 79 -18.31 -2.32 -17.26
C PHE A 79 -18.57 -3.34 -18.39
N ARG A 80 -17.83 -4.44 -18.40
CA ARG A 80 -18.11 -5.61 -19.25
C ARG A 80 -19.08 -6.55 -18.54
N ALA A 81 -20.12 -7.01 -19.24
CA ALA A 81 -21.00 -8.05 -18.72
C ALA A 81 -20.33 -9.43 -18.81
N LYS A 82 -20.48 -10.25 -17.77
CA LYS A 82 -19.99 -11.63 -17.70
C LYS A 82 -21.13 -12.55 -17.23
N PRO A 83 -21.29 -13.77 -17.77
CA PRO A 83 -22.14 -14.79 -17.16
C PRO A 83 -21.58 -15.17 -15.78
N ASP A 84 -22.46 -15.36 -14.80
CA ASP A 84 -22.06 -15.76 -13.43
C ASP A 84 -21.91 -17.29 -13.24
N GLY A 85 -22.24 -18.08 -14.26
CA GLY A 85 -22.25 -19.55 -14.21
C GLY A 85 -23.55 -20.18 -13.67
N TYR A 86 -24.44 -19.38 -13.07
CA TYR A 86 -25.69 -19.81 -12.45
C TYR A 86 -26.96 -19.27 -13.16
N GLY A 87 -26.79 -18.51 -14.23
CA GLY A 87 -27.86 -17.99 -15.09
C GLY A 87 -28.15 -16.50 -14.91
N GLY A 88 -27.40 -15.82 -14.04
CA GLY A 88 -27.39 -14.37 -13.91
C GLY A 88 -26.22 -13.72 -14.66
N GLN A 89 -25.93 -12.47 -14.30
CA GLN A 89 -24.82 -11.70 -14.86
C GLN A 89 -24.04 -10.99 -13.76
N GLN A 90 -22.72 -11.00 -13.92
CA GLN A 90 -21.79 -10.14 -13.22
C GLN A 90 -21.36 -8.97 -14.11
N LYS A 91 -20.86 -7.92 -13.48
CA LYS A 91 -20.27 -6.74 -14.09
C LYS A 91 -18.81 -6.69 -13.70
N GLN A 92 -17.93 -6.68 -14.70
CA GLN A 92 -16.49 -6.56 -14.52
C GLN A 92 -16.08 -5.13 -14.86
N PRO A 93 -15.54 -4.34 -13.91
CA PRO A 93 -15.00 -3.03 -14.21
C PRO A 93 -13.77 -3.17 -15.11
N VAL A 94 -13.65 -2.26 -16.06
CA VAL A 94 -12.49 -2.11 -16.93
C VAL A 94 -12.11 -0.64 -16.95
N LEU A 95 -10.95 -0.35 -16.37
CA LEU A 95 -10.35 0.98 -16.37
C LEU A 95 -9.42 1.08 -17.58
N ARG A 96 -9.48 2.21 -18.30
CA ARG A 96 -8.51 2.58 -19.32
C ARG A 96 -7.92 3.95 -19.01
N LEU A 97 -6.61 4.05 -19.10
CA LEU A 97 -5.89 5.31 -19.02
C LEU A 97 -5.49 5.73 -20.43
N TRP A 98 -5.69 6.99 -20.76
CA TRP A 98 -5.42 7.57 -22.07
C TRP A 98 -4.61 8.84 -21.91
N SER A 99 -3.73 9.12 -22.87
CA SER A 99 -3.18 10.47 -22.99
C SER A 99 -4.29 11.42 -23.46
N ALA A 100 -4.41 12.57 -22.79
CA ALA A 100 -5.27 13.67 -23.15
C ALA A 100 -4.50 14.80 -23.87
N ASP A 101 -3.43 14.46 -24.61
CA ASP A 101 -2.61 15.35 -25.48
C ASP A 101 -3.42 16.22 -26.48
N SER A 102 -4.72 15.97 -26.61
CA SER A 102 -5.63 16.63 -27.53
C SER A 102 -6.86 17.26 -26.84
N GLY A 103 -6.76 17.52 -25.53
CA GLY A 103 -7.79 18.23 -24.74
C GLY A 103 -9.02 17.37 -24.40
N ASP A 104 -9.81 17.84 -23.43
CA ASP A 104 -10.86 17.04 -22.77
C ASP A 104 -11.93 16.46 -23.71
N ASP A 105 -12.16 17.12 -24.85
CA ASP A 105 -13.21 16.80 -25.83
C ASP A 105 -12.73 15.95 -27.04
N THR A 106 -11.45 15.61 -27.18
CA THR A 106 -11.04 14.82 -28.36
C THR A 106 -11.62 13.40 -28.31
N PRO A 107 -12.33 12.95 -29.37
CA PRO A 107 -12.96 11.63 -29.37
C PRO A 107 -11.92 10.50 -29.37
N ILE A 108 -11.88 9.73 -28.30
CA ILE A 108 -11.11 8.48 -28.23
C ILE A 108 -11.86 7.39 -28.99
N SER A 109 -11.17 6.78 -29.95
CA SER A 109 -11.62 5.67 -30.75
C SER A 109 -11.01 4.37 -30.24
N LEU A 110 -11.83 3.54 -29.58
CA LEU A 110 -11.46 2.19 -29.10
C LEU A 110 -11.00 1.21 -30.20
N LEU A 111 -11.04 1.62 -31.48
CA LEU A 111 -10.63 0.83 -32.64
C LEU A 111 -9.25 1.23 -33.20
N THR A 112 -8.76 2.43 -32.88
CA THR A 112 -7.53 3.00 -33.45
C THR A 112 -6.54 3.46 -32.41
N ASP A 113 -7.04 3.84 -31.23
CA ASP A 113 -6.25 4.45 -30.19
C ASP A 113 -5.89 3.38 -29.16
N THR A 114 -4.61 3.35 -28.78
CA THR A 114 -4.12 2.42 -27.77
C THR A 114 -4.13 3.13 -26.42
N PRO A 115 -4.78 2.59 -25.38
CA PRO A 115 -4.69 3.18 -24.04
C PRO A 115 -3.26 3.05 -23.51
N LEU A 116 -2.84 4.01 -22.68
CA LEU A 116 -1.61 3.94 -21.90
C LEU A 116 -1.60 2.68 -21.02
N LEU A 117 -2.79 2.29 -20.52
CA LEU A 117 -3.02 1.08 -19.75
C LEU A 117 -4.51 0.66 -19.84
N GLU A 118 -4.81 -0.62 -20.07
CA GLU A 118 -6.14 -1.23 -19.82
C GLU A 118 -6.01 -2.22 -18.64
N TYR A 119 -6.81 -2.01 -17.59
CA TYR A 119 -6.91 -2.91 -16.44
C TYR A 119 -8.31 -3.51 -16.34
N MET A 120 -8.37 -4.83 -16.19
CA MET A 120 -9.62 -5.56 -15.94
C MET A 120 -9.69 -5.95 -14.47
N GLY A 121 -10.66 -5.38 -13.75
CA GLY A 121 -10.92 -5.73 -12.36
C GLY A 121 -11.66 -7.06 -12.21
N LEU A 122 -12.15 -7.34 -10.99
CA LEU A 122 -12.87 -8.60 -10.73
C LEU A 122 -14.37 -8.46 -11.05
N PRO A 123 -15.02 -9.51 -11.62
CA PRO A 123 -16.45 -9.49 -11.87
C PRO A 123 -17.23 -9.61 -10.55
N SER A 124 -18.20 -8.72 -10.33
CA SER A 124 -19.12 -8.78 -9.18
C SER A 124 -20.58 -8.77 -9.62
N THR A 125 -21.49 -9.29 -8.80
CA THR A 125 -22.94 -9.21 -9.02
C THR A 125 -23.51 -7.82 -8.74
N MET A 126 -22.76 -6.96 -8.05
CA MET A 126 -23.12 -5.56 -7.79
C MET A 126 -22.13 -4.60 -8.45
N ILE A 127 -22.65 -3.55 -9.08
CA ILE A 127 -21.83 -2.44 -9.57
C ILE A 127 -21.56 -1.54 -8.38
N ASN A 128 -20.32 -1.52 -7.89
CA ASN A 128 -19.87 -0.58 -6.89
C ASN A 128 -18.35 -0.40 -7.06
N ALA A 129 -17.95 0.68 -7.72
CA ALA A 129 -16.55 1.04 -7.95
C ALA A 129 -16.34 2.55 -7.83
N LEU A 130 -15.13 2.95 -7.46
CA LEU A 130 -14.67 4.32 -7.38
C LEU A 130 -13.36 4.45 -8.15
N VAL A 131 -13.29 5.46 -9.01
CA VAL A 131 -12.04 5.93 -9.60
C VAL A 131 -11.73 7.29 -9.00
N GLN A 132 -10.49 7.50 -8.60
CA GLN A 132 -9.99 8.79 -8.14
C GLN A 132 -8.71 9.13 -8.88
N MET A 133 -8.56 10.38 -9.31
CA MET A 133 -7.27 10.96 -9.67
C MET A 133 -6.76 11.74 -8.45
N VAL A 134 -5.52 11.49 -8.02
CA VAL A 134 -4.95 12.04 -6.77
C VAL A 134 -3.43 12.04 -6.83
N GLU A 135 -2.80 13.01 -6.19
CA GLU A 135 -1.34 13.06 -6.03
C GLU A 135 -0.92 12.23 -4.80
N PHE A 136 -0.35 11.05 -5.02
CA PHE A 136 0.25 10.20 -3.97
C PHE A 136 1.77 10.39 -3.87
N ASP A 137 2.46 10.57 -4.99
CA ASP A 137 3.94 10.55 -5.07
C ASP A 137 4.48 11.79 -5.81
N VAL A 138 4.70 12.86 -5.04
CA VAL A 138 5.04 14.23 -5.49
C VAL A 138 6.33 14.38 -6.32
N ASP A 139 7.11 13.30 -6.47
CA ASP A 139 8.28 13.24 -7.33
C ASP A 139 7.94 12.83 -8.79
N ASN A 140 6.66 12.50 -9.08
CA ASN A 140 6.18 12.07 -10.38
C ASN A 140 5.75 13.22 -11.32
N SER A 141 5.57 12.90 -12.61
CA SER A 141 5.11 13.81 -13.67
C SER A 141 3.60 13.84 -13.89
N SER A 142 2.87 12.91 -13.29
CA SER A 142 1.41 12.73 -13.44
C SER A 142 0.77 12.40 -12.09
N PRO A 143 -0.50 12.80 -11.84
CA PRO A 143 -1.22 12.31 -10.68
C PRO A 143 -1.50 10.81 -10.83
N GLU A 144 -1.47 10.08 -9.73
CA GLU A 144 -1.90 8.69 -9.70
C GLU A 144 -3.42 8.56 -9.94
N VAL A 145 -3.81 7.39 -10.45
CA VAL A 145 -5.22 6.98 -10.54
C VAL A 145 -5.45 5.82 -9.59
N LEU A 146 -6.42 5.94 -8.70
CA LEU A 146 -6.84 4.87 -7.80
C LEU A 146 -8.15 4.25 -8.33
N LEU A 147 -8.22 2.92 -8.38
CA LEU A 147 -9.45 2.15 -8.52
C LEU A 147 -9.72 1.42 -7.21
N SER A 148 -10.85 1.72 -6.56
CA SER A 148 -11.40 0.93 -5.47
C SER A 148 -12.65 0.20 -6.00
N GLN A 149 -12.63 -1.13 -6.01
CA GLN A 149 -13.73 -1.95 -6.53
C GLN A 149 -14.27 -2.88 -5.45
N TYR A 150 -15.59 -3.00 -5.39
CA TYR A 150 -16.27 -3.96 -4.54
C TYR A 150 -16.31 -5.33 -5.23
N THR A 151 -15.89 -6.39 -4.52
CA THR A 151 -15.85 -7.75 -5.07
C THR A 151 -17.12 -8.55 -4.78
N GLY A 152 -17.71 -8.42 -3.59
CA GLY A 152 -18.84 -9.22 -3.10
C GLY A 152 -18.47 -10.12 -1.92
N GLY A 153 -19.48 -10.80 -1.34
CA GLY A 153 -19.35 -11.56 -0.08
C GLY A 153 -20.44 -11.20 0.93
N ALA A 154 -20.17 -11.40 2.23
CA ALA A 154 -21.05 -11.00 3.34
C ALA A 154 -20.48 -9.88 4.23
N HIS A 155 -19.16 -9.72 4.25
CA HIS A 155 -18.40 -8.71 5.01
C HIS A 155 -17.42 -7.95 4.08
N CYS A 156 -17.85 -7.82 2.82
CA CYS A 156 -17.05 -7.76 1.60
C CYS A 156 -15.92 -6.74 1.59
N CYS A 157 -14.97 -6.95 0.69
CA CYS A 157 -13.78 -6.13 0.58
C CYS A 157 -13.83 -5.15 -0.60
N ALA A 158 -13.25 -3.98 -0.38
CA ALA A 158 -12.72 -3.12 -1.42
C ALA A 158 -11.34 -3.65 -1.85
N LEU A 159 -11.22 -4.10 -3.10
CA LEU A 159 -9.91 -4.26 -3.74
C LEU A 159 -9.45 -2.89 -4.23
N VAL A 160 -8.23 -2.50 -3.86
CA VAL A 160 -7.65 -1.22 -4.25
C VAL A 160 -6.44 -1.43 -5.14
N THR A 161 -6.41 -0.76 -6.29
CA THR A 161 -5.29 -0.75 -7.23
C THR A 161 -4.93 0.70 -7.54
N ILE A 162 -3.65 1.03 -7.44
CA ILE A 162 -3.12 2.37 -7.77
C ILE A 162 -2.37 2.26 -9.08
N PHE A 163 -2.66 3.13 -10.03
CA PHE A 163 -1.99 3.23 -11.31
C PHE A 163 -1.13 4.49 -11.33
N ARG A 164 0.13 4.33 -11.74
CA ARG A 164 1.10 5.43 -11.81
C ARG A 164 1.90 5.37 -13.10
N GLU A 165 2.41 6.52 -13.52
CA GLU A 165 3.51 6.61 -14.47
C GLU A 165 4.84 6.31 -13.76
N ASN A 166 5.74 5.57 -14.41
CA ASN A 166 7.11 5.36 -13.95
C ASN A 166 8.08 6.38 -14.57
N GLY A 167 9.34 6.38 -14.13
CA GLY A 167 10.37 7.32 -14.61
C GLY A 167 10.72 7.23 -16.11
N GLN A 168 10.12 6.29 -16.84
CA GLN A 168 10.27 6.08 -18.28
C GLN A 168 9.02 6.50 -19.09
N GLY A 169 7.95 6.96 -18.42
CA GLY A 169 6.67 7.30 -19.06
C GLY A 169 5.74 6.11 -19.28
N GLU A 170 6.02 4.96 -18.67
CA GLU A 170 5.18 3.76 -18.79
C GLU A 170 4.20 3.69 -17.60
N TRP A 171 2.94 3.36 -17.88
CA TRP A 171 1.92 3.22 -16.84
C TRP A 171 1.87 1.80 -16.29
N GLN A 172 1.80 1.69 -14.96
CA GLN A 172 1.80 0.40 -14.27
C GLN A 172 0.75 0.35 -13.15
N ALA A 173 0.24 -0.86 -12.88
CA ALA A 173 -0.69 -1.15 -11.81
C ALA A 173 0.07 -1.64 -10.57
N ILE A 174 -0.16 -0.98 -9.43
CA ILE A 174 0.32 -1.35 -8.10
C ILE A 174 -0.87 -1.90 -7.32
N ASP A 175 -0.75 -3.15 -6.88
CA ASP A 175 -1.72 -3.73 -5.95
C ASP A 175 -1.56 -3.09 -4.57
N ALA A 176 -2.63 -2.48 -4.05
CA ALA A 176 -2.67 -1.92 -2.70
C ALA A 176 -3.30 -2.90 -1.70
N GLY A 177 -3.87 -4.00 -2.16
CA GLY A 177 -4.47 -5.06 -1.35
C GLY A 177 -6.01 -5.03 -1.26
N ALA A 178 -6.52 -5.98 -0.48
CA ALA A 178 -7.93 -6.13 -0.13
C ALA A 178 -8.21 -5.58 1.27
N PHE A 179 -9.23 -4.72 1.39
CA PHE A 179 -9.64 -4.09 2.64
C PHE A 179 -11.10 -4.41 2.94
N ASP A 180 -11.41 -4.90 4.13
CA ASP A 180 -12.78 -5.20 4.54
C ASP A 180 -13.61 -3.91 4.65
N GLY A 181 -14.84 -3.93 4.13
CA GLY A 181 -15.73 -2.77 4.06
C GLY A 181 -16.01 -2.28 2.64
N ASP A 182 -16.61 -1.10 2.56
CA ASP A 182 -17.06 -0.50 1.30
C ASP A 182 -15.90 0.23 0.57
N ILE A 183 -16.11 0.52 -0.72
CA ILE A 183 -15.14 1.23 -1.55
C ILE A 183 -14.83 2.64 -1.02
N PHE A 184 -13.55 2.99 -1.02
CA PHE A 184 -13.05 4.22 -0.44
C PHE A 184 -12.05 4.92 -1.36
N ALA A 185 -11.91 6.23 -1.13
CA ALA A 185 -10.94 7.10 -1.78
C ALA A 185 -9.71 7.25 -0.88
N ALA A 186 -8.57 7.59 -1.48
CA ALA A 186 -7.49 8.25 -0.78
C ALA A 186 -7.99 9.57 -0.16
N THR A 187 -7.52 9.86 1.05
CA THR A 187 -7.85 11.08 1.79
C THR A 187 -6.57 11.73 2.28
N GLU A 188 -6.59 13.04 2.57
CA GLU A 188 -5.51 13.69 3.31
C GLU A 188 -5.93 13.73 4.80
N PRO A 189 -5.42 12.83 5.67
CA PRO A 189 -5.93 12.71 7.05
C PRO A 189 -5.47 13.86 7.95
N VAL A 190 -4.39 14.54 7.55
CA VAL A 190 -3.85 15.75 8.19
C VAL A 190 -3.53 16.75 7.07
N PRO A 191 -4.18 17.92 7.00
CA PRO A 191 -4.01 18.86 5.90
C PRO A 191 -2.56 19.30 5.67
N GLY A 192 -2.13 19.31 4.41
CA GLY A 192 -0.76 19.64 3.99
C GLY A 192 0.28 18.53 4.19
N HIS A 193 -0.14 17.29 4.42
CA HIS A 193 0.73 16.12 4.59
C HIS A 193 0.57 15.05 3.49
N GLY A 194 -0.28 15.29 2.49
CA GLY A 194 -0.46 14.41 1.33
C GLY A 194 -1.53 13.34 1.52
N TYR A 195 -1.88 12.69 0.41
CA TYR A 195 -2.94 11.69 0.37
C TYR A 195 -2.46 10.32 0.80
N LEU A 196 -3.29 9.62 1.57
CA LEU A 196 -3.05 8.32 2.16
C LEU A 196 -4.28 7.43 2.00
N LEU A 197 -4.07 6.12 1.93
CA LEU A 197 -5.13 5.15 2.17
C LEU A 197 -5.37 5.10 3.69
N ALA A 198 -6.42 5.78 4.14
CA ALA A 198 -6.86 5.77 5.53
C ALA A 198 -7.88 4.64 5.73
N THR A 199 -7.46 3.57 6.40
CA THR A 199 -8.19 2.31 6.51
C THR A 199 -8.01 1.70 7.92
N VAL A 200 -8.38 0.44 8.11
CA VAL A 200 -8.09 -0.33 9.32
C VAL A 200 -7.18 -1.51 9.00
N ASP A 201 -6.43 -1.99 10.00
CA ASP A 201 -5.57 -3.15 9.84
C ASP A 201 -6.39 -4.45 9.85
N ASN A 202 -6.67 -4.96 8.65
CA ASN A 202 -7.40 -6.19 8.40
C ASN A 202 -6.87 -7.42 9.18
N ARG A 203 -5.60 -7.45 9.60
CA ARG A 203 -5.02 -8.58 10.36
C ARG A 203 -5.68 -8.80 11.74
N PHE A 204 -6.47 -7.83 12.21
CA PHE A 204 -7.24 -7.90 13.46
C PHE A 204 -8.69 -8.35 13.27
N LEU A 205 -9.19 -8.37 12.03
CA LEU A 205 -10.52 -8.87 11.69
C LEU A 205 -10.48 -10.40 11.61
N TYR A 206 -11.54 -11.06 12.07
CA TYR A 206 -11.64 -12.52 12.25
C TYR A 206 -10.59 -13.16 13.14
N ARG A 207 -9.66 -12.38 13.71
CA ARG A 207 -8.43 -12.93 14.26
C ARG A 207 -8.60 -13.55 15.64
N PHE A 208 -9.43 -12.95 16.49
CA PHE A 208 -9.66 -13.38 17.88
C PHE A 208 -11.16 -13.45 18.24
N SER A 209 -12.01 -13.44 17.22
CA SER A 209 -13.48 -13.32 17.28
C SER A 209 -14.05 -13.45 15.87
N SER A 210 -15.37 -13.58 15.72
CA SER A 210 -16.07 -13.28 14.47
C SER A 210 -15.85 -11.82 14.00
N TYR A 211 -16.24 -11.49 12.76
CA TYR A 211 -16.17 -10.13 12.22
C TYR A 211 -16.86 -9.09 13.13
N THR A 212 -18.05 -9.40 13.65
CA THR A 212 -18.83 -8.46 14.46
C THR A 212 -18.33 -8.33 15.91
N GLY A 213 -17.57 -9.31 16.39
CA GLY A 213 -16.80 -9.21 17.65
C GLY A 213 -15.41 -8.60 17.48
N SER A 214 -14.93 -8.44 16.23
CA SER A 214 -13.61 -7.89 15.93
C SER A 214 -13.59 -6.38 16.09
N SER A 215 -12.43 -5.84 16.47
CA SER A 215 -12.14 -4.43 16.28
C SER A 215 -10.72 -4.28 15.74
N ALA A 216 -10.58 -3.57 14.62
CA ALA A 216 -9.29 -3.32 14.00
C ALA A 216 -8.77 -1.91 14.36
N PRO A 217 -7.44 -1.75 14.54
CA PRO A 217 -6.82 -0.45 14.75
C PRO A 217 -6.77 0.34 13.44
N LEU A 218 -6.74 1.67 13.54
CA LEU A 218 -6.53 2.56 12.40
C LEU A 218 -5.19 2.27 11.70
N GLN A 219 -5.17 2.35 10.38
CA GLN A 219 -3.99 2.17 9.54
C GLN A 219 -3.92 3.27 8.47
N PHE A 220 -2.71 3.74 8.18
CA PHE A 220 -2.45 4.70 7.11
C PHE A 220 -1.37 4.15 6.19
N LEU A 221 -1.71 3.99 4.91
CA LEU A 221 -0.78 3.50 3.90
C LEU A 221 -0.44 4.60 2.89
N ALA A 222 0.84 4.69 2.52
CA ALA A 222 1.34 5.56 1.46
C ALA A 222 1.88 4.73 0.31
N LEU A 223 1.82 5.28 -0.90
CA LEU A 223 2.62 4.80 -2.03
C LEU A 223 4.07 5.26 -1.81
N GLN A 224 5.03 4.34 -1.92
CA GLN A 224 6.46 4.63 -1.92
C GLN A 224 7.12 3.81 -3.03
N GLY A 225 7.38 4.46 -4.17
CA GLY A 225 7.83 3.75 -5.36
C GLY A 225 6.74 2.78 -5.86
N GLU A 226 7.06 1.50 -5.92
CA GLU A 226 6.15 0.45 -6.41
C GLU A 226 5.44 -0.30 -5.27
N LYS A 227 5.45 0.25 -4.05
CA LYS A 227 4.94 -0.42 -2.85
C LYS A 227 3.98 0.46 -2.09
N VAL A 228 2.94 -0.14 -1.56
CA VAL A 228 2.07 0.46 -0.54
C VAL A 228 2.60 0.04 0.83
N VAL A 229 2.88 1.01 1.71
CA VAL A 229 3.55 0.77 3.01
C VAL A 229 2.88 1.52 4.16
N ASP A 230 2.89 0.92 5.36
CA ASP A 230 2.33 1.56 6.56
C ASP A 230 3.23 2.70 7.05
N VAL A 231 2.68 3.91 7.04
CA VAL A 231 3.37 5.14 7.43
C VAL A 231 3.01 5.65 8.82
N GLY A 232 2.32 4.85 9.64
CA GLY A 232 1.87 5.25 10.98
C GLY A 232 2.97 5.63 11.99
N HIS A 233 4.23 5.42 11.66
CA HIS A 233 5.36 5.94 12.42
C HIS A 233 5.55 7.46 12.27
N GLN A 234 4.92 8.11 11.27
CA GLN A 234 5.05 9.54 11.02
C GLN A 234 4.46 10.40 12.15
N PRO A 235 5.20 11.37 12.71
CA PRO A 235 4.77 12.11 13.92
C PRO A 235 3.43 12.84 13.80
N HIS A 236 3.09 13.36 12.62
CA HIS A 236 1.85 14.11 12.42
C HIS A 236 0.58 13.23 12.49
N LEU A 237 0.69 11.91 12.32
CA LEU A 237 -0.41 10.95 12.47
C LEU A 237 -0.67 10.56 13.94
N ARG A 238 0.25 10.88 14.87
CA ARG A 238 0.14 10.51 16.30
C ARG A 238 -1.20 10.91 16.95
N PRO A 239 -1.75 12.13 16.76
CA PRO A 239 -3.04 12.51 17.34
C PRO A 239 -4.21 11.66 16.84
N LEU A 240 -4.12 11.12 15.62
CA LEU A 240 -5.15 10.25 15.04
C LEU A 240 -5.13 8.87 15.72
N PHE A 241 -3.95 8.30 16.02
CA PHE A 241 -3.83 7.07 16.81
C PHE A 241 -4.22 7.26 18.28
N GLU A 242 -3.95 8.42 18.88
CA GLU A 242 -4.41 8.73 20.23
C GLU A 242 -5.94 8.78 20.32
N LYS A 243 -6.60 9.38 19.32
CA LYS A 243 -8.05 9.40 19.16
C LYS A 243 -8.62 8.01 18.86
N ASP A 244 -7.93 7.20 18.06
CA ASP A 244 -8.29 5.81 17.77
C ASP A 244 -8.26 4.96 19.05
N ALA A 245 -7.20 5.06 19.84
CA ALA A 245 -7.08 4.40 21.15
C ALA A 245 -8.21 4.81 22.12
N GLN A 246 -8.59 6.09 22.16
CA GLN A 246 -9.75 6.55 22.92
C GLN A 246 -11.07 5.96 22.40
N ARG A 247 -11.27 5.86 21.08
CA ARG A 247 -12.45 5.20 20.49
C ARG A 247 -12.51 3.73 20.90
N GLN A 248 -11.39 3.01 20.84
CA GLN A 248 -11.34 1.60 21.25
C GLN A 248 -11.64 1.40 22.73
N ALA A 249 -11.13 2.29 23.61
CA ALA A 249 -11.47 2.25 25.03
C ALA A 249 -12.99 2.39 25.25
N GLN A 250 -13.63 3.34 24.55
CA GLN A 250 -15.08 3.54 24.61
C GLN A 250 -15.86 2.33 24.07
N ILE A 251 -15.39 1.67 23.01
CA ILE A 251 -15.99 0.44 22.48
C ILE A 251 -15.92 -0.68 23.54
N LEU A 252 -14.74 -0.88 24.14
CA LEU A 252 -14.50 -1.90 25.17
C LEU A 252 -15.32 -1.66 26.45
N ASP A 253 -15.45 -0.42 26.92
CA ASP A 253 -16.20 -0.09 28.14
C ASP A 253 -17.72 -0.10 27.96
N ASN A 254 -18.19 0.12 26.73
CA ASN A 254 -19.59 -0.06 26.37
C ASN A 254 -19.94 -1.53 26.09
N ASN A 255 -18.95 -2.43 25.98
CA ASN A 255 -19.24 -3.84 25.81
C ASN A 255 -20.00 -4.41 27.03
N ARG A 256 -20.93 -5.33 26.76
CA ARG A 256 -21.79 -5.99 27.76
C ARG A 256 -21.73 -7.52 27.69
N GLY A 257 -20.92 -8.11 26.81
CA GLY A 257 -20.71 -9.56 26.69
C GLY A 257 -20.14 -9.94 25.31
N GLY A 258 -20.16 -11.23 24.97
CA GLY A 258 -19.67 -11.70 23.67
C GLY A 258 -18.15 -11.78 23.56
N GLU A 259 -17.64 -11.70 22.32
CA GLU A 259 -16.27 -12.04 21.94
C GLU A 259 -15.24 -10.95 22.31
N VAL A 260 -15.06 -10.71 23.62
CA VAL A 260 -14.24 -9.62 24.16
C VAL A 260 -12.78 -9.61 23.67
N ASN A 261 -12.23 -10.76 23.29
CA ASN A 261 -10.86 -10.89 22.79
C ASN A 261 -10.64 -10.13 21.47
N GLY A 262 -11.63 -10.06 20.58
CA GLY A 262 -11.57 -9.24 19.36
C GLY A 262 -11.49 -7.75 19.65
N LEU A 263 -12.30 -7.28 20.60
CA LEU A 263 -12.30 -5.88 21.06
C LEU A 263 -10.99 -5.52 21.80
N LEU A 264 -10.47 -6.44 22.62
CA LEU A 264 -9.21 -6.25 23.33
C LEU A 264 -8.00 -6.22 22.41
N ALA A 265 -8.03 -6.98 21.31
CA ALA A 265 -6.99 -6.94 20.29
C ALA A 265 -6.91 -5.56 19.63
N GLY A 266 -8.05 -5.02 19.16
CA GLY A 266 -8.14 -3.66 18.63
C GLY A 266 -7.74 -2.59 19.65
N TYR A 267 -8.22 -2.71 20.89
CA TYR A 267 -7.85 -1.82 22.00
C TYR A 267 -6.34 -1.79 22.24
N ALA A 268 -5.69 -2.95 22.39
CA ALA A 268 -4.25 -3.04 22.62
C ALA A 268 -3.46 -2.50 21.41
N ALA A 269 -3.87 -2.84 20.19
CA ALA A 269 -3.20 -2.41 18.97
C ALA A 269 -3.28 -0.89 18.75
N SER A 270 -4.44 -0.27 18.95
CA SER A 270 -4.58 1.19 18.85
C SER A 270 -3.77 1.91 19.93
N HIS A 271 -3.69 1.36 21.16
CA HIS A 271 -2.80 1.89 22.18
C HIS A 271 -1.32 1.70 21.83
N ALA A 272 -0.92 0.56 21.23
CA ALA A 272 0.43 0.34 20.75
C ALA A 272 0.83 1.33 19.64
N ARG A 273 -0.04 1.55 18.63
CA ARG A 273 0.16 2.59 17.59
C ARG A 273 0.23 4.01 18.19
N ALA A 274 -0.48 4.27 19.28
CA ALA A 274 -0.36 5.51 20.05
C ALA A 274 0.89 5.59 20.95
N GLY A 275 1.68 4.52 21.09
CA GLY A 275 2.87 4.44 21.95
C GLY A 275 2.58 4.17 23.44
N ARG A 276 1.41 3.60 23.76
CA ARG A 276 0.86 3.43 25.11
C ARG A 276 0.46 1.99 25.42
N ILE A 277 1.16 1.01 24.85
CA ILE A 277 0.85 -0.43 25.08
C ILE A 277 0.99 -0.81 26.57
N GLU A 278 1.92 -0.21 27.31
CA GLU A 278 2.11 -0.47 28.74
C GLU A 278 0.89 -0.06 29.59
N GLU A 279 0.15 0.98 29.18
CA GLU A 279 -1.10 1.40 29.81
C GLU A 279 -2.24 0.38 29.50
N ALA A 280 -2.26 -0.15 28.28
CA ALA A 280 -3.31 -1.04 27.79
C ALA A 280 -3.14 -2.50 28.25
N TRP A 281 -1.91 -2.99 28.38
CA TRP A 281 -1.64 -4.41 28.62
C TRP A 281 -2.24 -4.97 29.93
N PRO A 282 -2.24 -4.25 31.07
CA PRO A 282 -2.94 -4.69 32.27
C PRO A 282 -4.44 -4.94 32.06
N VAL A 283 -5.08 -4.14 31.18
CA VAL A 283 -6.51 -4.29 30.84
C VAL A 283 -6.75 -5.55 30.00
N VAL A 284 -5.86 -5.86 29.06
CA VAL A 284 -5.86 -7.12 28.29
C VAL A 284 -5.78 -8.32 29.24
N LEU A 285 -4.79 -8.31 30.13
CA LEU A 285 -4.58 -9.39 31.09
C LEU A 285 -5.75 -9.58 32.05
N GLN A 286 -6.44 -8.49 32.44
CA GLN A 286 -7.58 -8.53 33.35
C GLN A 286 -8.90 -8.95 32.69
N ARG A 287 -9.16 -8.53 31.44
CA ARG A 287 -10.51 -8.59 30.82
C ARG A 287 -10.66 -9.62 29.70
N HIS A 288 -9.60 -10.29 29.28
CA HIS A 288 -9.69 -11.33 28.25
C HIS A 288 -10.53 -12.53 28.71
N ASP A 289 -11.15 -13.19 27.74
CA ASP A 289 -11.72 -14.52 27.89
C ASP A 289 -10.58 -15.56 27.83
N PRO A 290 -10.28 -16.28 28.93
CA PRO A 290 -9.21 -17.27 28.98
C PRO A 290 -9.61 -18.63 28.39
N ASP A 291 -10.91 -18.89 28.24
CA ASP A 291 -11.43 -20.18 27.75
C ASP A 291 -11.51 -20.20 26.21
N SER A 292 -11.66 -19.04 25.58
CA SER A 292 -11.65 -18.90 24.12
C SER A 292 -10.37 -19.42 23.47
N GLN A 293 -10.54 -20.38 22.54
CA GLN A 293 -9.47 -20.95 21.72
C GLN A 293 -9.34 -20.27 20.34
N TRP A 294 -10.17 -19.26 20.04
CA TRP A 294 -10.17 -18.58 18.75
C TRP A 294 -8.87 -17.80 18.55
N GLY A 295 -8.21 -17.97 17.40
CA GLY A 295 -7.00 -17.21 17.04
C GLY A 295 -5.71 -17.65 17.76
N LEU A 296 -5.77 -18.72 18.56
CA LEU A 296 -4.58 -19.27 19.22
C LEU A 296 -3.70 -20.08 18.26
N GLU A 297 -4.27 -20.58 17.17
CA GLU A 297 -3.57 -21.22 16.06
C GLU A 297 -3.86 -20.45 14.76
N TYR A 298 -2.82 -20.20 13.96
CA TYR A 298 -2.95 -19.53 12.66
C TYR A 298 -1.86 -19.97 11.70
N CYS A 299 -2.12 -19.83 10.40
CA CYS A 299 -1.09 -19.94 9.38
C CYS A 299 -0.54 -18.57 8.98
N PRO A 300 0.78 -18.36 9.02
CA PRO A 300 1.43 -17.21 8.39
C PRO A 300 1.27 -17.28 6.86
N ASN A 301 1.23 -16.13 6.20
CA ASN A 301 1.26 -15.97 4.74
C ASN A 301 0.05 -16.54 3.97
N GLU A 302 -0.97 -17.07 4.62
CA GLU A 302 -2.19 -17.51 3.95
C GLU A 302 -3.20 -16.36 3.86
N GLU A 303 -3.27 -15.79 2.67
CA GLU A 303 -4.17 -14.70 2.31
C GLU A 303 -5.62 -15.21 2.28
N TYR A 304 -6.34 -14.98 3.37
CA TYR A 304 -7.80 -15.22 3.50
C TYR A 304 -8.25 -16.68 3.25
N HIS A 305 -7.90 -17.60 4.16
CA HIS A 305 -8.63 -18.87 4.23
C HIS A 305 -10.05 -18.69 4.74
N ASP A 306 -11.00 -19.13 3.91
CA ASP A 306 -12.36 -19.45 4.34
C ASP A 306 -12.32 -20.48 5.48
N HIS A 307 -13.30 -20.42 6.40
CA HIS A 307 -13.19 -21.05 7.71
C HIS A 307 -13.16 -22.60 7.65
N GLY A 308 -11.97 -23.19 7.54
CA GLY A 308 -11.77 -24.64 7.55
C GLY A 308 -10.61 -25.20 6.73
N GLY A 309 -9.77 -24.37 6.10
CA GLY A 309 -8.55 -24.83 5.44
C GLY A 309 -7.61 -25.57 6.41
N GLU A 310 -7.09 -26.74 6.01
CA GLU A 310 -6.01 -27.40 6.76
C GLU A 310 -4.75 -26.56 6.66
N CYS A 311 -4.39 -25.90 7.77
CA CYS A 311 -3.10 -25.29 7.94
C CYS A 311 -1.98 -26.31 7.57
N GLY A 312 -1.07 -25.90 6.69
CA GLY A 312 0.12 -26.69 6.37
C GLY A 312 1.06 -26.88 7.57
N GLN A 313 2.27 -27.41 7.33
CA GLN A 313 3.25 -27.64 8.42
C GLN A 313 3.82 -26.37 9.08
N GLU A 314 3.25 -25.19 8.81
CA GLU A 314 3.69 -23.89 9.33
C GLU A 314 2.69 -23.25 10.33
N SER A 315 1.72 -24.01 10.86
CA SER A 315 0.80 -23.47 11.86
C SER A 315 1.55 -22.96 13.11
N ARG A 316 1.32 -21.69 13.44
CA ARG A 316 1.84 -21.05 14.64
C ARG A 316 0.80 -21.14 15.73
N ARG A 317 1.14 -21.84 16.81
CA ARG A 317 0.27 -22.05 17.96
C ARG A 317 0.79 -21.32 19.20
N HIS A 318 -0.12 -20.62 19.86
CA HIS A 318 0.09 -19.87 21.09
C HIS A 318 -0.67 -20.53 22.26
N PRO A 319 -0.13 -20.49 23.49
CA PRO A 319 -0.78 -21.12 24.64
C PRO A 319 -2.01 -20.37 25.16
N ASN A 320 -2.17 -19.08 24.86
CA ASN A 320 -3.28 -18.25 25.33
C ASN A 320 -3.42 -16.96 24.49
N PHE A 321 -4.55 -16.25 24.65
CA PHE A 321 -4.83 -15.03 23.89
C PHE A 321 -3.78 -13.91 24.08
N PRO A 322 -3.33 -13.55 25.31
CA PRO A 322 -2.29 -12.53 25.48
C PRO A 322 -0.99 -12.82 24.71
N SER A 323 -0.52 -14.08 24.71
CA SER A 323 0.68 -14.47 23.96
C SER A 323 0.48 -14.44 22.44
N ALA A 324 -0.71 -14.78 21.94
CA ALA A 324 -1.07 -14.68 20.52
C ALA A 324 -1.18 -13.22 20.06
N LEU A 325 -1.80 -12.36 20.88
CA LEU A 325 -1.91 -10.93 20.63
C LEU A 325 -0.53 -10.24 20.66
N ALA A 326 0.32 -10.57 21.63
CA ALA A 326 1.68 -10.03 21.71
C ALA A 326 2.54 -10.41 20.48
N ALA A 327 2.33 -11.60 19.92
CA ALA A 327 2.97 -12.00 18.67
C ALA A 327 2.44 -11.19 17.47
N LEU A 328 1.11 -11.02 17.35
CA LEU A 328 0.51 -10.20 16.30
C LEU A 328 0.95 -8.73 16.37
N LEU A 329 1.07 -8.15 17.56
CA LEU A 329 1.53 -6.75 17.73
C LEU A 329 2.99 -6.56 17.28
N ARG A 330 3.85 -7.59 17.42
CA ARG A 330 5.23 -7.60 16.92
C ARG A 330 5.27 -7.80 15.40
N GLU A 331 4.53 -8.79 14.89
CA GLU A 331 4.37 -9.03 13.44
C GLU A 331 3.80 -7.81 12.70
N ALA A 332 2.94 -7.03 13.37
CA ALA A 332 2.40 -5.78 12.88
C ALA A 332 3.35 -4.57 12.97
N GLY A 333 4.48 -4.69 13.69
CA GLY A 333 5.41 -3.60 13.96
C GLY A 333 4.90 -2.54 14.93
N TYR A 334 3.85 -2.85 15.72
CA TYR A 334 3.25 -1.91 16.68
C TYR A 334 3.97 -1.88 18.03
N ILE A 335 4.72 -2.93 18.34
CA ILE A 335 5.66 -3.00 19.44
C ILE A 335 6.98 -3.60 18.94
N SER A 336 8.08 -3.31 19.63
CA SER A 336 9.38 -3.86 19.29
C SER A 336 9.57 -5.29 19.80
N GLU A 337 10.46 -6.04 19.14
CA GLU A 337 10.79 -7.42 19.51
C GLU A 337 11.41 -7.54 20.92
N ASP A 338 12.11 -6.51 21.38
CA ASP A 338 12.70 -6.43 22.73
C ASP A 338 11.70 -6.01 23.82
N LEU A 339 10.49 -5.58 23.48
CA LEU A 339 9.47 -5.25 24.48
C LEU A 339 8.93 -6.51 25.15
N VAL A 340 9.25 -6.67 26.43
CA VAL A 340 8.73 -7.74 27.29
C VAL A 340 7.41 -7.30 27.92
N LEU A 341 6.31 -7.77 27.34
CA LEU A 341 4.97 -7.66 27.94
C LEU A 341 4.76 -8.77 28.98
N ALA A 342 4.01 -8.49 30.04
CA ALA A 342 3.77 -9.46 31.12
C ALA A 342 2.77 -10.55 30.69
N ASP A 343 3.05 -11.82 31.01
CA ASP A 343 2.17 -12.95 30.65
C ASP A 343 1.01 -13.18 31.65
N LYS A 344 0.98 -12.43 32.77
CA LYS A 344 -0.01 -12.55 33.84
C LYS A 344 -0.33 -11.18 34.43
N PRO A 345 -1.56 -10.95 34.95
CA PRO A 345 -1.87 -9.77 35.74
C PRO A 345 -0.86 -9.60 36.90
N LEU A 346 -0.50 -8.35 37.20
CA LEU A 346 0.22 -8.06 38.44
C LEU A 346 -0.64 -8.43 39.64
N GLU A 347 -0.07 -9.15 40.61
CA GLU A 347 -0.77 -9.42 41.87
C GLU A 347 -1.15 -8.08 42.54
N PRO A 348 -2.37 -7.97 43.11
CA PRO A 348 -2.75 -6.75 43.81
C PRO A 348 -1.79 -6.50 44.96
N LYS A 349 -1.16 -5.32 44.96
CA LYS A 349 -0.25 -4.90 46.03
C LYS A 349 -1.06 -4.80 47.34
N PRO A 350 -0.61 -5.43 48.44
CA PRO A 350 -1.39 -5.57 49.67
C PRO A 350 -1.61 -4.24 50.41
#